data_AF-A0A7S1JJZ4-F1
#
_entry.id   AF-A0A7S1JJZ4-F1
#
_cell.length_a   1.000
_cell.length_b   1.000
_cell.length_c   1.000
_cell.angle_alpha   90.00
_cell.angle_beta   90.00
_cell.angle_gamma   90.00
#
_symmetry.space_group_name_H-M   'P 1'
#
loop_
_entity.id
_entity.type
_entity.pdbx_description
1 polymer ?
#
loop_
_entity_poly.entity_id
_entity_poly.type
_entity_poly.pdbx_seq_one_letter_code
_entity_poly.pdbx_strand_id
1 'polypeptide(L)'
;ANEKLQQHFNQHLFRSEQEEYTSEGVDWKHIDWRDNQPIIDALEGRPMGVFPLLDSECLMPQGSDRTLINKIHQNTANEYPTVIHKSDPRKTLEFRVNHYAARVEYTVDGFTDKNKDPLDKDIIALLATSNVPLIAELFTVKEPIIRVPARGAPKKGAAPTRQEQAAGGGRSMSVG
;
A
#
# COMPACT_ATOMS: atom_id res chain seq x y z
N ALA A 1 7.28 3.51 -10.75
CA ALA A 1 8.10 2.89 -11.82
C ALA A 1 9.55 3.37 -11.77
N ASN A 2 9.83 4.66 -11.99
CA ASN A 2 11.21 5.18 -12.01
C ASN A 2 11.97 4.97 -10.69
N GLU A 3 11.32 5.11 -9.54
CA GLU A 3 11.95 4.81 -8.25
C GLU A 3 12.46 3.36 -8.15
N LYS A 4 11.68 2.40 -8.65
CA LYS A 4 12.07 0.98 -8.68
C LYS A 4 13.21 0.72 -9.66
N LEU A 5 13.19 1.41 -10.80
CA LEU A 5 14.28 1.32 -11.76
C LEU A 5 15.58 1.87 -11.14
N GLN A 6 15.50 3.00 -10.43
CA GLN A 6 16.64 3.56 -9.72
C GLN A 6 17.13 2.63 -8.62
N GLN A 7 16.22 2.04 -7.83
CA GLN A 7 16.54 1.05 -6.81
C GLN A 7 17.24 -0.17 -7.42
N HIS A 8 16.73 -0.69 -8.54
CA HIS A 8 17.33 -1.82 -9.26
C HIS A 8 18.72 -1.46 -9.80
N PHE A 9 18.88 -0.29 -10.40
CA PHE A 9 20.16 0.22 -10.87
C PHE A 9 21.17 0.30 -9.72
N ASN A 10 20.78 0.91 -8.59
CA ASN A 10 21.62 0.98 -7.40
C ASN A 10 22.03 -0.43 -6.94
N GLN A 11 21.08 -1.36 -6.78
CA GLN A 11 21.39 -2.73 -6.34
C GLN A 11 22.32 -3.50 -7.28
N HIS A 12 22.23 -3.29 -8.59
CA HIS A 12 23.00 -4.06 -9.57
C HIS A 12 24.35 -3.44 -9.90
N LEU A 13 24.43 -2.12 -10.05
CA LEU A 13 25.70 -1.46 -10.33
C LEU A 13 26.66 -1.56 -9.16
N PHE A 14 26.20 -1.25 -7.95
CA PHE A 14 27.09 -1.33 -6.77
C PHE A 14 27.56 -2.76 -6.51
N ARG A 15 26.73 -3.76 -6.82
CA ARG A 15 27.13 -5.18 -6.71
C ARG A 15 28.15 -5.56 -7.76
N SER A 16 27.91 -5.19 -9.02
CA SER A 16 28.80 -5.50 -10.14
C SER A 16 30.17 -4.81 -9.97
N GLU A 17 30.19 -3.53 -9.62
CA GLU A 17 31.44 -2.79 -9.36
C GLU A 17 32.23 -3.44 -8.22
N GLN A 18 31.55 -3.83 -7.14
CA GLN A 18 32.20 -4.43 -5.98
C GLN A 18 32.78 -5.83 -6.26
N GLU A 19 32.14 -6.62 -7.13
CA GLU A 19 32.66 -7.89 -7.65
C GLU A 19 33.90 -7.67 -8.54
N GLU A 20 33.88 -6.66 -9.42
CA GLU A 20 34.99 -6.33 -10.32
C GLU A 20 36.22 -5.83 -9.55
N TYR A 21 36.06 -4.89 -8.60
CA TYR A 21 37.18 -4.40 -7.78
C TYR A 21 37.83 -5.49 -6.93
N THR A 22 37.03 -6.44 -6.42
CA THR A 22 37.56 -7.60 -5.68
C THR A 22 38.37 -8.51 -6.61
N SER A 23 37.92 -8.69 -7.86
CA SER A 23 38.62 -9.52 -8.85
C SER A 23 39.95 -8.92 -9.30
N GLU A 24 40.05 -7.59 -9.36
CA GLU A 24 41.25 -6.87 -9.80
C GLU A 24 42.23 -6.56 -8.65
N GLY A 25 41.85 -6.83 -7.40
CA GLY A 25 42.69 -6.56 -6.22
C GLY A 25 42.90 -5.07 -5.95
N VAL A 26 41.97 -4.22 -6.40
CA VAL A 26 42.04 -2.76 -6.25
C VAL A 26 41.50 -2.36 -4.88
N ASP A 27 42.23 -1.48 -4.19
CA ASP A 27 41.87 -0.96 -2.87
C ASP A 27 40.67 0.01 -3.01
N TRP A 28 39.46 -0.54 -2.93
CA TRP A 28 38.22 0.21 -3.16
C TRP A 28 37.85 1.08 -1.96
N LYS A 29 37.65 2.38 -2.20
CA LYS A 29 37.03 3.29 -1.22
C LYS A 29 35.52 3.23 -1.37
N HIS A 30 34.82 2.86 -0.30
CA HIS A 30 33.37 2.82 -0.25
C HIS A 30 32.77 4.16 -0.73
N ILE A 31 32.04 4.14 -1.85
CA ILE A 31 31.28 5.28 -2.34
C ILE A 31 29.92 5.25 -1.66
N ASP A 32 29.67 6.26 -0.83
CA ASP A 32 28.39 6.44 -0.14
C ASP A 32 27.34 6.89 -1.16
N TRP A 33 26.33 6.05 -1.40
CA TRP A 33 25.27 6.32 -2.37
C TRP A 33 23.93 6.55 -1.67
N ARG A 34 23.05 7.33 -2.28
CA ARG A 34 21.73 7.62 -1.69
C ARG A 34 20.76 6.49 -1.92
N ASP A 35 20.43 5.79 -0.84
CA ASP A 35 19.35 4.82 -0.82
C ASP A 35 17.97 5.46 -1.01
N ASN A 36 17.25 4.99 -2.03
CA ASN A 36 15.88 5.40 -2.31
C ASN A 36 14.84 4.39 -1.79
N GLN A 37 15.25 3.33 -1.09
CA GLN A 37 14.36 2.39 -0.40
C GLN A 37 13.32 3.09 0.48
N PRO A 38 13.65 4.13 1.28
CA PRO A 38 12.64 4.84 2.07
C PRO A 38 11.53 5.48 1.24
N ILE A 39 11.82 5.85 -0.02
CA ILE A 39 10.84 6.40 -0.96
C ILE A 39 9.90 5.28 -1.44
N ILE A 40 10.45 4.11 -1.78
CA ILE A 40 9.68 2.93 -2.14
C ILE A 40 8.77 2.51 -0.99
N ASP A 41 9.30 2.43 0.23
CA ASP A 41 8.54 2.00 1.40
C ASP A 41 7.44 2.99 1.76
N ALA A 42 7.69 4.30 1.65
CA ALA A 42 6.64 5.31 1.86
C ALA A 42 5.49 5.17 0.84
N LEU A 43 5.76 4.75 -0.39
CA LEU A 43 4.74 4.60 -1.43
C LEU A 43 4.03 3.24 -1.37
N GLU A 44 4.78 2.14 -1.25
CA GLU A 44 4.29 0.76 -1.41
C GLU A 44 4.26 -0.04 -0.10
N GLY A 45 4.96 0.43 0.94
CA GLY A 45 5.11 -0.26 2.22
C GLY A 45 3.76 -0.54 2.86
N ARG A 46 3.55 -1.78 3.33
CA ARG A 46 2.30 -2.17 4.01
C ARG A 46 2.46 -2.05 5.52
N PRO A 47 1.43 -1.59 6.26
CA PRO A 47 0.10 -1.20 5.78
C PRO A 47 -0.08 0.30 5.51
N MET A 48 0.93 1.13 5.82
CA MET A 48 0.78 2.59 5.91
C MET A 48 1.38 3.38 4.74
N GLY A 49 1.83 2.71 3.68
CA GLY A 49 2.27 3.37 2.46
C GLY A 49 1.10 4.02 1.71
N VAL A 50 1.42 4.95 0.80
CA VAL A 50 0.42 5.72 0.05
C VAL A 50 -0.53 4.81 -0.75
N PHE A 51 -0.02 3.81 -1.49
CA PHE A 51 -0.88 2.92 -2.29
C PHE A 51 -1.74 1.99 -1.43
N PRO A 52 -1.22 1.32 -0.39
CA PRO A 52 -2.08 0.56 0.53
C PRO A 52 -3.18 1.40 1.20
N LEU A 53 -2.89 2.66 1.55
CA LEU A 53 -3.89 3.57 2.09
C LEU A 53 -4.96 3.92 1.04
N LEU A 54 -4.57 4.17 -0.21
CA LEU A 54 -5.49 4.40 -1.33
C LEU A 54 -6.39 3.18 -1.57
N ASP A 55 -5.82 1.97 -1.61
CA ASP A 55 -6.57 0.72 -1.74
C ASP A 55 -7.60 0.57 -0.61
N SER A 56 -7.17 0.86 0.63
CA SER A 56 -8.07 0.80 1.78
C SER A 56 -9.23 1.79 1.66
N GLU A 57 -8.97 3.02 1.21
CA GLU A 57 -10.00 4.05 1.00
C GLU A 57 -10.96 3.68 -0.13
N CYS A 58 -10.48 3.04 -1.20
CA CYS A 58 -11.35 2.59 -2.28
C CYS A 58 -12.35 1.50 -1.83
N LEU A 59 -12.00 0.72 -0.80
CA LEU A 59 -12.86 -0.31 -0.22
C LEU A 59 -13.84 0.23 0.83
N MET A 60 -13.61 1.44 1.36
CA MET A 60 -14.47 2.03 2.39
C MET A 60 -15.77 2.54 1.76
N PRO A 61 -16.95 2.24 2.35
CA PRO A 61 -18.23 2.73 1.83
C PRO A 61 -18.34 4.25 1.73
N GLN A 62 -17.59 4.98 2.57
CA GLN A 62 -17.53 6.44 2.62
C GLN A 62 -16.10 6.94 2.40
N GLY A 63 -15.28 6.15 1.69
CA GLY A 63 -13.92 6.53 1.35
C GLY A 63 -13.89 7.69 0.36
N SER A 64 -13.00 8.65 0.60
CA SER A 64 -12.89 9.90 -0.15
C SER A 64 -11.44 10.35 -0.24
N ASP A 65 -11.14 11.22 -1.19
CA ASP A 65 -9.80 11.81 -1.30
C ASP A 65 -9.43 12.63 -0.04
N ARG A 66 -10.44 13.21 0.64
CA ARG A 66 -10.27 13.94 1.91
C ARG A 66 -9.84 13.02 3.04
N THR A 67 -10.43 11.84 3.16
CA THR A 67 -10.04 10.85 4.18
C THR A 67 -8.70 10.22 3.84
N LEU A 68 -8.41 10.00 2.57
CA LEU A 68 -7.10 9.56 2.08
C LEU A 68 -5.97 10.52 2.48
N ILE A 69 -6.10 11.82 2.18
CA ILE A 69 -5.01 12.77 2.47
C ILE A 69 -4.73 12.88 3.96
N ASN A 70 -5.78 12.86 4.79
CA ASN A 70 -5.64 12.84 6.24
C ASN A 70 -4.87 11.60 6.72
N LYS A 71 -5.16 10.42 6.15
CA LYS A 71 -4.42 9.19 6.47
C LYS A 71 -2.97 9.26 6.02
N ILE A 72 -2.66 9.78 4.83
CA ILE A 72 -1.27 9.95 4.36
C ILE A 72 -0.50 10.88 5.30
N HIS A 73 -1.10 12.01 5.69
CA HIS A 73 -0.47 12.98 6.59
C HIS A 73 -0.30 12.46 8.03
N GLN A 74 -1.21 11.61 8.51
CA GLN A 74 -1.16 11.07 9.88
C GLN A 74 -0.32 9.80 10.02
N ASN A 75 -0.18 9.02 8.96
CA ASN A 75 0.56 7.76 9.00
C ASN A 75 1.88 7.90 8.23
N THR A 76 1.83 7.86 6.90
CA THR A 76 3.02 7.80 6.04
C THR A 76 3.98 8.98 6.26
N ALA A 77 3.45 10.21 6.34
CA ALA A 77 4.28 11.40 6.52
C ALA A 77 4.89 11.53 7.93
N ASN A 78 4.33 10.83 8.93
CA ASN A 78 4.92 10.76 10.27
C ASN A 78 6.04 9.71 10.32
N GLU A 79 5.88 8.61 9.60
CA GLU A 79 6.87 7.53 9.52
C GLU A 79 8.05 7.92 8.61
N TYR A 80 7.79 8.63 7.51
CA TYR A 80 8.78 9.06 6.53
C TYR A 80 8.80 10.60 6.35
N PRO A 81 9.13 11.37 7.39
CA PRO A 81 9.05 12.84 7.37
C PRO A 81 10.04 13.50 6.40
N THR A 82 11.12 12.81 6.03
CA THR A 82 12.09 13.28 5.03
C THR A 82 11.62 13.01 3.59
N VAL A 83 10.71 12.05 3.40
CA VAL A 83 10.20 11.63 2.09
C VAL A 83 8.90 12.34 1.77
N ILE A 84 7.90 12.26 2.66
CA ILE A 84 6.57 12.84 2.44
C ILE A 84 6.38 14.09 3.29
N HIS A 85 6.16 15.22 2.62
CA HIS A 85 5.88 16.50 3.25
C HIS A 85 4.39 16.78 3.24
N LYS A 86 3.87 17.20 4.40
CA LYS A 86 2.47 17.53 4.59
C LYS A 86 2.19 18.92 4.00
N SER A 87 1.06 19.07 3.33
CA SER A 87 0.43 20.38 3.13
C SER A 87 -0.56 20.64 4.28
N ASP A 88 -1.25 21.79 4.28
CA ASP A 88 -2.38 22.00 5.18
C ASP A 88 -3.60 21.22 4.63
N PRO A 89 -4.00 20.09 5.24
CA PRO A 89 -5.10 19.26 4.74
C PRO A 89 -6.46 19.94 4.86
N ARG A 90 -6.58 21.02 5.66
CA ARG A 90 -7.84 21.77 5.76
C ARG A 90 -8.03 22.67 4.54
N LYS A 91 -6.94 23.12 3.93
CA LYS A 91 -6.92 24.07 2.80
C LYS A 91 -6.70 23.41 1.45
N THR A 92 -5.96 22.30 1.39
CA THR A 92 -5.51 21.67 0.14
C THR A 92 -5.65 20.15 0.23
N LEU A 93 -5.78 19.50 -0.93
CA LEU A 93 -5.78 18.05 -1.07
C LEU A 93 -4.43 17.57 -1.60
N GLU A 94 -3.33 18.03 -0.98
CA GLU A 94 -1.99 17.90 -1.55
C GLU A 94 -0.99 17.24 -0.60
N PHE A 95 0.00 16.58 -1.17
CA PHE A 95 1.21 16.15 -0.47
C PHE A 95 2.40 16.22 -1.40
N ARG A 96 3.61 16.29 -0.84
CA ARG A 96 4.82 16.32 -1.66
C ARG A 96 5.69 15.13 -1.33
N VAL A 97 6.29 14.55 -2.37
CA VAL A 97 7.25 13.46 -2.24
C VAL A 97 8.61 13.96 -2.71
N ASN A 98 9.63 13.78 -1.88
CA ASN A 98 11.01 13.96 -2.28
C ASN A 98 11.47 12.69 -3.01
N HIS A 99 11.32 12.68 -4.33
CA HIS A 99 11.85 11.61 -5.18
C HIS A 99 13.37 11.65 -5.25
N TYR A 100 13.99 10.57 -5.72
CA TYR A 100 15.44 10.54 -5.92
C TYR A 100 15.91 11.66 -6.87
N ALA A 101 15.07 12.05 -7.84
CA ALA A 101 15.38 13.07 -8.84
C ALA A 101 14.99 14.49 -8.38
N ALA A 102 13.81 14.67 -7.79
CA ALA A 102 13.28 15.98 -7.41
C ALA A 102 12.10 15.88 -6.43
N ARG A 103 11.76 16.99 -5.80
CA ARG A 103 10.48 17.11 -5.08
C ARG A 103 9.33 17.26 -6.08
N VAL A 104 8.28 16.48 -5.90
CA VAL A 104 7.04 16.56 -6.70
C VAL A 104 5.85 16.76 -5.78
N GLU A 105 4.95 17.65 -6.16
CA GLU A 105 3.68 17.89 -5.48
C GLU A 105 2.56 17.10 -6.19
N TYR A 106 1.74 16.42 -5.40
CA TYR A 106 0.63 15.61 -5.85
C TYR A 106 -0.66 16.13 -5.22
N THR A 107 -1.68 16.30 -6.05
CA THR A 107 -3.05 16.53 -5.59
C THR A 107 -3.80 15.20 -5.61
N VAL A 108 -4.42 14.82 -4.49
CA VAL A 108 -5.19 13.56 -4.39
C VAL A 108 -6.58 13.63 -5.01
N ASP A 109 -6.94 14.76 -5.61
CA ASP A 109 -8.24 14.96 -6.24
C ASP A 109 -8.50 13.92 -7.36
N GLY A 110 -9.60 13.19 -7.21
CA GLY A 110 -10.01 12.08 -8.08
C GLY A 110 -9.16 10.82 -7.95
N PHE A 111 -8.28 10.69 -6.95
CA PHE A 111 -7.45 9.48 -6.79
C PHE A 111 -8.31 8.26 -6.50
N THR A 112 -9.26 8.38 -5.56
CA THR A 112 -10.13 7.26 -5.19
C THR A 112 -11.00 6.81 -6.36
N ASP A 113 -11.54 7.74 -7.14
CA ASP A 113 -12.36 7.40 -8.32
C ASP A 113 -11.54 6.74 -9.44
N LYS A 114 -10.35 7.29 -9.74
CA LYS A 114 -9.42 6.69 -10.72
C LYS A 114 -8.97 5.29 -10.31
N ASN A 115 -8.83 5.04 -9.00
CA ASN A 115 -8.37 3.75 -8.49
C ASN A 115 -9.51 2.73 -8.32
N LYS A 116 -10.74 3.17 -8.06
CA LYS A 116 -11.93 2.30 -8.02
C LYS A 116 -12.25 1.70 -9.38
N ASP A 117 -11.95 2.44 -10.46
CA ASP A 117 -12.21 2.08 -11.86
C ASP A 117 -13.59 1.43 -12.05
N PRO A 118 -14.69 2.09 -11.63
CA PRO A 118 -16.00 1.49 -11.65
C PRO A 118 -16.48 1.34 -13.11
N LEU A 119 -16.56 0.09 -13.57
CA LEU A 119 -17.18 -0.26 -14.84
C LEU A 119 -18.58 -0.82 -14.61
N ASP A 120 -19.55 -0.29 -15.36
CA ASP A 120 -20.92 -0.78 -15.34
C ASP A 120 -20.99 -2.17 -15.97
N LYS A 121 -21.50 -3.14 -15.20
CA LYS A 121 -21.60 -4.54 -15.62
C LYS A 121 -22.60 -4.73 -16.76
N ASP A 122 -23.64 -3.91 -16.82
CA ASP A 122 -24.66 -4.00 -17.86
C ASP A 122 -24.09 -3.50 -19.19
N ILE A 123 -23.23 -2.48 -19.16
CA ILE A 123 -22.50 -2.01 -20.33
C ILE A 123 -21.52 -3.09 -20.81
N ILE A 124 -20.78 -3.73 -19.90
CA ILE A 124 -19.89 -4.86 -20.26
C ILE A 124 -20.70 -5.99 -20.93
N ALA A 125 -21.84 -6.37 -20.36
CA ALA A 125 -22.70 -7.42 -20.90
C ALA A 125 -23.30 -7.05 -22.26
N LEU A 126 -23.69 -5.79 -22.45
CA LEU A 126 -24.16 -5.27 -23.73
C LEU A 126 -23.06 -5.33 -24.80
N LEU A 127 -21.84 -4.88 -24.47
CA LEU A 127 -20.72 -4.90 -25.41
C LEU A 127 -20.29 -6.32 -25.77
N ALA A 128 -20.37 -7.26 -24.83
CA ALA A 128 -20.13 -8.68 -25.07
C ALA A 128 -21.16 -9.31 -26.03
N THR A 129 -22.36 -8.74 -26.15
CA THR A 129 -23.43 -9.19 -27.07
C THR A 129 -23.52 -8.33 -28.34
N SER A 130 -22.51 -7.51 -28.62
CA SER A 130 -22.46 -6.66 -29.81
C SER A 130 -22.55 -7.44 -31.12
N ASN A 131 -23.26 -6.89 -32.10
CA ASN A 131 -23.30 -7.41 -33.47
C ASN A 131 -21.98 -7.20 -34.23
N VAL A 132 -21.04 -6.44 -33.69
CA VAL A 132 -19.70 -6.25 -34.26
C VAL A 132 -18.77 -7.31 -33.66
N PRO A 133 -18.26 -8.28 -34.45
CA PRO A 133 -17.48 -9.40 -33.92
C PRO A 133 -16.26 -8.99 -33.10
N LEU A 134 -15.53 -7.95 -33.55
CA LEU A 134 -14.38 -7.41 -32.83
C LEU A 134 -14.75 -6.88 -31.44
N ILE A 135 -15.88 -6.18 -31.33
CA ILE A 135 -16.35 -5.62 -30.05
C ILE A 135 -16.80 -6.75 -29.13
N ALA A 136 -17.57 -7.71 -29.64
CA ALA A 136 -17.97 -8.87 -28.85
C ALA A 136 -16.76 -9.65 -28.34
N GLU A 137 -15.71 -9.83 -29.16
CA GLU A 137 -14.46 -10.50 -28.76
C GLU A 137 -13.68 -9.74 -27.68
N LEU A 138 -13.58 -8.40 -27.77
CA LEU A 138 -12.89 -7.58 -26.77
C LEU A 138 -13.53 -7.67 -25.38
N PHE A 139 -14.84 -7.88 -25.31
CA PHE A 139 -15.62 -7.90 -24.07
C PHE A 139 -16.08 -9.30 -23.65
N THR A 140 -15.74 -10.36 -24.40
CA THR A 140 -15.93 -11.75 -23.96
C THR A 140 -14.72 -12.19 -23.14
N VAL A 141 -14.89 -12.15 -21.83
CA VAL A 141 -13.89 -12.59 -20.86
C VAL A 141 -13.60 -14.09 -21.04
N LYS A 142 -12.45 -14.45 -21.60
CA LYS A 142 -12.03 -15.86 -21.77
C LYS A 142 -11.39 -16.48 -20.52
N GLU A 143 -11.05 -15.72 -19.49
CA GLU A 143 -10.62 -16.23 -18.17
C GLU A 143 -11.01 -15.27 -17.05
N PRO A 144 -11.33 -15.76 -15.84
CA PRO A 144 -11.74 -14.91 -14.73
C PRO A 144 -10.64 -13.88 -14.45
N ILE A 145 -11.01 -12.60 -14.54
CA ILE A 145 -10.15 -11.48 -14.12
C ILE A 145 -9.73 -11.78 -12.68
N ILE A 146 -8.46 -12.14 -12.48
CA ILE A 146 -7.88 -12.39 -11.16
C ILE A 146 -7.97 -11.07 -10.40
N ARG A 147 -9.04 -10.89 -9.63
CA ARG A 147 -9.06 -9.90 -8.57
C ARG A 147 -7.94 -10.29 -7.63
N VAL A 148 -6.84 -9.55 -7.62
CA VAL A 148 -5.79 -9.74 -6.62
C VAL A 148 -6.47 -9.55 -5.27
N PRO A 149 -6.62 -10.59 -4.44
CA PRO A 149 -7.28 -10.44 -3.16
C PRO A 149 -6.47 -9.44 -2.34
N ALA A 150 -7.14 -8.49 -1.70
CA ALA A 150 -6.54 -7.67 -0.67
C ALA A 150 -5.92 -8.61 0.38
N ARG A 151 -4.60 -8.80 0.30
CA ARG A 151 -3.86 -9.60 1.29
C ARG A 151 -3.94 -8.89 2.63
N GLY A 152 -4.78 -9.43 3.53
CA GLY A 152 -4.82 -9.07 4.94
C GLY A 152 -6.19 -8.67 5.47
N ALA A 153 -7.14 -9.61 5.54
CA ALA A 153 -8.24 -9.51 6.49
C ALA A 153 -7.87 -10.31 7.74
N PRO A 154 -7.90 -9.73 8.96
CA PRO A 154 -7.65 -10.49 10.17
C PRO A 154 -8.79 -11.50 10.39
N LYS A 155 -8.44 -12.77 10.60
CA LYS A 155 -9.39 -13.81 11.02
C LYS A 155 -9.97 -13.38 12.38
N LYS A 156 -11.29 -13.16 12.46
CA LYS A 156 -11.98 -12.97 13.74
C LYS A 156 -11.76 -14.23 14.58
N GLY A 157 -11.02 -14.07 15.68
CA GLY A 157 -10.83 -15.11 16.68
C GLY A 157 -12.17 -15.46 17.34
N ALA A 158 -12.44 -16.76 17.46
CA ALA A 158 -13.50 -17.28 18.29
C ALA A 158 -13.21 -16.92 19.76
N ALA A 159 -14.17 -16.30 20.44
CA ALA A 159 -14.10 -16.03 21.87
C ALA A 159 -14.18 -17.37 22.64
N PRO A 160 -13.31 -17.60 23.64
CA PRO A 160 -13.44 -18.78 24.49
C PRO A 160 -14.58 -18.59 25.51
N THR A 161 -15.51 -19.54 25.48
CA THR A 161 -16.61 -19.71 26.42
C THR A 161 -16.08 -19.96 27.84
N ARG A 162 -16.39 -19.08 28.79
CA ARG A 162 -16.07 -19.24 30.21
C ARG A 162 -17.01 -20.29 30.81
N GLN A 163 -16.49 -21.48 31.11
CA GLN A 163 -17.21 -22.48 31.90
C GLN A 163 -17.26 -22.05 33.37
N GLU A 164 -18.48 -22.00 33.89
CA GLU A 164 -18.84 -21.77 35.27
C GLU A 164 -18.66 -23.10 36.03
N GLN A 165 -17.66 -23.18 36.92
CA GLN A 165 -17.53 -24.29 37.87
C GLN A 165 -18.04 -23.85 39.24
N ALA A 166 -19.18 -24.43 39.62
CA ALA A 166 -19.72 -24.40 40.96
C ALA A 166 -18.81 -25.20 41.90
N ALA A 167 -18.31 -24.57 42.96
CA ALA A 167 -17.72 -25.23 44.11
C ALA A 167 -18.61 -24.99 45.33
N GLY A 168 -19.36 -26.02 45.71
CA GLY A 168 -20.15 -26.05 46.93
C GLY A 168 -19.34 -26.51 48.13
N GLY A 169 -19.57 -25.83 49.26
CA GLY A 169 -19.71 -26.44 50.59
C GLY A 169 -18.46 -26.88 51.35
N GLY A 170 -18.17 -26.23 52.49
CA GLY A 170 -17.11 -26.70 53.39
C GLY A 170 -16.79 -25.90 54.66
N ARG A 171 -17.83 -25.44 55.38
CA ARG A 171 -17.93 -25.18 56.84
C ARG A 171 -16.69 -25.46 57.74
N SER A 172 -16.30 -24.48 58.57
CA SER A 172 -16.22 -24.56 60.06
C SER A 172 -15.03 -23.83 60.73
N MET A 173 -15.36 -22.92 61.67
CA MET A 173 -14.71 -22.60 62.97
C MET A 173 -13.22 -22.19 62.99
N SER A 174 -12.66 -21.42 63.93
CA SER A 174 -13.06 -20.74 65.17
C SER A 174 -11.78 -20.07 65.69
N VAL A 175 -11.90 -18.84 66.19
CA VAL A 175 -11.22 -18.21 67.34
C VAL A 175 -9.72 -18.46 67.57
N GLY A 176 -8.96 -17.37 67.70
CA GLY A 176 -7.61 -17.34 68.28
C GLY A 176 -6.87 -16.06 67.94
#